data_AF-A0A3Q3G444-F1
#
_entry.id   AF-A0A3Q3G444-F1
#
_cell.length_a   1.000
_cell.length_b   1.000
_cell.length_c   1.000
_cell.angle_alpha   90.00
_cell.angle_beta   90.00
_cell.angle_gamma   90.00
#
_symmetry.space_group_name_H-M   'P 1'
#
loop_
_entity.id
_entity.type
_entity.pdbx_description
1 polymer ?
#
loop_
_entity_poly.entity_id
_entity_poly.type
_entity_poly.pdbx_seq_one_letter_code
_entity_poly.pdbx_strand_id
1 'polypeptide(L)'
;MAEDDSYESMLCVKPEVHVYRIPPRASNRGYRAADWKLDEPAWSGRMKITAKGKMAFIKLEDKNTGELFAKAQVEQYPGSVVEAVTDSSRYFVIRIEDDNGTDHQDQHWGE
;
A
#
# COMPACT_ATOMS: atom_id res chain seq x y z
N MET A 1 26.89 1.16 -22.17
CA MET A 1 26.59 1.57 -20.79
C MET A 1 25.33 0.83 -20.40
N ALA A 2 25.45 -0.46 -20.09
CA ALA A 2 24.32 -1.33 -19.74
C ALA A 2 24.43 -1.65 -18.23
N GLU A 3 23.27 -1.89 -17.62
CA GLU A 3 23.09 -2.43 -16.26
C GLU A 3 23.08 -1.40 -15.12
N ASP A 4 22.06 -0.54 -15.08
CA ASP A 4 21.64 0.18 -13.86
C ASP A 4 20.09 0.31 -13.76
N ASP A 5 19.34 -0.67 -14.26
CA ASP A 5 17.86 -0.65 -14.20
C ASP A 5 17.26 -1.76 -13.30
N SER A 6 18.11 -2.66 -12.81
CA SER A 6 17.70 -3.84 -12.04
C SER A 6 18.01 -3.78 -10.54
N TYR A 7 18.72 -2.75 -10.07
CA TYR A 7 19.13 -2.66 -8.67
C TYR A 7 17.94 -2.30 -7.77
N GLU A 8 17.50 -3.24 -6.93
CA GLU A 8 16.52 -2.98 -5.88
C GLU A 8 17.26 -2.50 -4.62
N SER A 9 17.07 -1.24 -4.26
CA SER A 9 17.60 -0.64 -3.03
C SER A 9 16.55 -0.68 -1.93
N MET A 10 16.95 -1.05 -0.71
CA MET A 10 16.08 -0.95 0.46
C MET A 10 16.16 0.45 1.05
N LEU A 11 15.10 1.24 0.86
CA LEU A 11 15.02 2.63 1.35
C LEU A 11 14.71 2.69 2.85
N CYS A 12 13.78 1.86 3.31
CA CYS A 12 13.33 1.91 4.70
C CYS A 12 12.76 0.56 5.12
N VAL A 13 13.00 0.20 6.38
CA VAL A 13 12.33 -0.93 7.04
C VAL A 13 11.77 -0.43 8.36
N LYS A 14 10.49 -0.69 8.59
CA LYS A 14 9.83 -0.47 9.87
C LYS A 14 9.37 -1.81 10.42
N PRO A 15 9.93 -2.27 11.55
CA PRO A 15 9.65 -3.60 12.09
C PRO A 15 8.22 -3.73 12.63
N GLU A 16 7.62 -2.61 13.02
CA GLU A 16 6.28 -2.56 13.60
C GLU A 16 5.45 -1.51 12.85
N VAL A 17 4.45 -1.99 12.12
CA VAL A 17 3.42 -1.18 11.47
C VAL A 17 2.05 -1.79 11.73
N HIS A 18 1.04 -0.93 11.74
CA HIS A 18 -0.36 -1.30 11.92
C HIS A 18 -1.16 -0.85 10.70
N VAL A 19 -1.94 -1.78 10.15
CA VAL A 19 -2.84 -1.55 9.04
C VAL A 19 -4.26 -1.50 9.58
N TYR A 20 -4.98 -0.45 9.23
CA TYR A 20 -6.36 -0.22 9.64
C TYR A 20 -7.27 -0.29 8.42
N ARG A 21 -8.48 -0.83 8.61
CA ARG A 21 -9.51 -0.78 7.56
C ARG A 21 -10.04 0.65 7.47
N ILE A 22 -9.94 1.21 6.27
CA ILE A 22 -10.48 2.53 5.99
C ILE A 22 -11.97 2.36 5.67
N PRO A 23 -12.87 3.11 6.33
CA PRO A 23 -14.29 3.07 6.01
C PRO A 23 -14.55 3.57 4.58
N PRO A 24 -15.64 3.10 3.92
CA PRO A 24 -15.97 3.54 2.56
C PRO A 24 -16.13 5.07 2.52
N ARG A 25 -15.54 5.69 1.49
CA ARG A 25 -15.35 7.14 1.41
C ARG A 25 -16.69 7.89 1.48
N ALA A 26 -16.95 8.57 2.59
CA ALA A 26 -18.07 9.50 2.72
C ALA A 26 -17.68 10.87 2.12
N SER A 27 -17.93 11.03 0.82
CA SER A 27 -17.72 12.26 0.05
C SER A 27 -16.27 12.75 -0.11
N ASN A 28 -16.08 13.80 -0.91
CA ASN A 28 -14.83 14.44 -1.35
C ASN A 28 -13.98 15.06 -0.21
N ARG A 29 -14.17 14.64 1.04
CA ARG A 29 -13.36 15.05 2.19
C ARG A 29 -12.11 14.16 2.25
N GLY A 30 -10.95 14.79 2.49
CA GLY A 30 -9.69 14.07 2.69
C GLY A 30 -9.76 13.09 3.86
N TYR A 31 -8.87 12.10 3.87
CA TYR A 31 -8.85 11.08 4.92
C TYR A 31 -8.56 11.69 6.28
N ARG A 32 -9.28 11.20 7.29
CA ARG A 32 -9.11 11.57 8.70
C ARG A 32 -8.90 10.34 9.57
N ALA A 33 -7.82 10.30 10.34
CA ALA A 33 -7.51 9.18 11.22
C ALA A 33 -8.48 9.11 12.40
N ALA A 34 -9.05 10.24 12.82
CA ALA A 34 -10.09 10.28 13.84
C ALA A 34 -11.36 9.48 13.49
N ASP A 35 -11.62 9.21 12.20
CA ASP A 35 -12.76 8.41 11.76
C ASP A 35 -12.46 6.90 11.74
N TRP A 36 -11.20 6.53 11.96
CA TRP A 36 -10.75 5.14 11.89
C TRP A 36 -10.76 4.48 13.26
N LYS A 37 -10.99 3.17 13.30
CA LYS A 37 -10.82 2.36 14.51
C LYS A 37 -9.34 2.10 14.79
N LEU A 38 -8.66 3.09 15.36
CA LEU A 38 -7.24 3.01 15.72
C LEU A 38 -6.95 2.05 16.88
N ASP A 39 -7.98 1.64 17.62
CA ASP A 39 -7.89 0.69 18.74
C ASP A 39 -7.81 -0.77 18.25
N GLU A 40 -8.34 -1.06 17.07
CA GLU A 40 -8.45 -2.41 16.51
C GLU A 40 -7.70 -2.47 15.17
N PRO A 41 -6.36 -2.65 15.17
CA PRO A 41 -5.61 -2.82 13.92
C PRO A 41 -6.07 -4.09 13.21
N ALA A 42 -6.42 -3.95 11.93
CA ALA A 42 -6.87 -5.08 11.12
C ALA A 42 -5.72 -6.04 10.81
N TRP A 43 -4.49 -5.53 10.76
CA TRP A 43 -3.28 -6.32 10.61
C TRP A 43 -2.09 -5.58 11.22
N SER A 44 -1.08 -6.32 11.67
CA SER A 44 0.17 -5.76 12.18
C SER A 44 1.35 -6.60 11.70
N GLY A 45 2.45 -5.94 11.34
CA GLY A 45 3.62 -6.63 10.83
C GLY A 45 4.77 -5.69 10.52
N ARG A 46 5.57 -6.04 9.53
CA ARG A 46 6.74 -5.29 9.08
C ARG A 46 6.43 -4.60 7.75
N MET A 47 6.87 -3.35 7.62
CA MET A 47 6.86 -2.64 6.34
C MET A 47 8.28 -2.54 5.80
N LYS A 48 8.44 -2.80 4.51
CA LYS A 48 9.66 -2.53 3.76
C LYS A 48 9.34 -1.60 2.59
N ILE A 49 10.20 -0.62 2.37
CA ILE A 49 10.16 0.23 1.19
C ILE A 49 11.40 -0.07 0.38
N THR A 50 11.19 -0.56 -0.83
CA THR A 50 12.27 -0.78 -1.80
C THR A 50 12.13 0.20 -2.96
N ALA A 51 13.21 0.52 -3.63
CA ALA A 51 13.21 1.31 -4.85
C ALA A 51 13.94 0.55 -5.94
N LYS A 52 13.36 0.53 -7.13
CA LYS A 52 13.95 -0.06 -8.34
C LYS A 52 13.87 0.98 -9.44
N GLY A 53 15.04 1.47 -9.87
CA GLY A 53 15.11 2.60 -10.78
C GLY A 53 14.38 3.83 -10.23
N LYS A 54 13.35 4.29 -10.94
CA LYS A 54 12.53 5.45 -10.55
C LYS A 54 11.24 5.07 -9.79
N MET A 55 10.99 3.79 -9.59
CA MET A 55 9.79 3.27 -8.93
C MET A 55 10.11 2.91 -7.49
N ALA A 56 9.22 3.27 -6.55
CA ALA A 56 9.28 2.79 -5.17
C ALA A 56 8.18 1.75 -4.93
N PHE A 57 8.45 0.77 -4.08
CA PHE A 57 7.55 -0.31 -3.72
C PHE A 57 7.41 -0.36 -2.21
N ILE A 58 6.18 -0.29 -1.73
CA ILE A 58 5.86 -0.48 -0.32
C ILE A 58 5.35 -1.91 -0.17
N LYS A 59 6.08 -2.73 0.59
CA LYS A 59 5.78 -4.12 0.88
C LYS A 59 5.41 -4.25 2.36
N LEU A 60 4.27 -4.86 2.64
CA LEU A 60 3.81 -5.20 3.98
C LEU A 60 3.95 -6.70 4.14
N GLU A 61 4.75 -7.13 5.11
CA GLU A 61 5.07 -8.54 5.35
C GLU A 61 4.81 -8.91 6.81
N ASP A 62 4.40 -10.16 7.06
CA ASP A 62 4.26 -10.65 8.43
C ASP A 62 5.62 -10.67 9.13
N LYS A 63 5.64 -10.21 10.39
CA LYS A 63 6.90 -10.09 11.13
C LYS A 63 7.53 -11.44 11.50
N ASN A 64 6.74 -12.51 11.57
CA ASN A 64 7.15 -13.83 12.02
C ASN A 64 7.49 -14.73 10.83
N THR A 65 6.62 -14.78 9.82
CA THR A 65 6.78 -15.65 8.65
C THR A 65 7.50 -14.98 7.49
N GLY A 66 7.47 -13.65 7.42
CA GLY A 66 7.94 -12.90 6.24
C GLY A 66 7.00 -13.01 5.04
N GLU A 67 5.78 -13.51 5.22
CA GLU A 67 4.79 -13.63 4.14
C GLU A 67 4.33 -12.23 3.70
N LEU A 68 4.33 -11.98 2.40
CA LEU A 68 3.87 -10.72 1.82
C LEU A 68 2.35 -10.63 1.96
N PHE A 69 1.89 -9.69 2.79
CA PHE A 69 0.47 -9.39 2.97
C PHE A 69 -0.06 -8.49 1.87
N ALA A 70 0.70 -7.45 1.52
CA ALA A 70 0.27 -6.45 0.54
C ALA A 70 1.47 -5.73 -0.10
N LYS A 71 1.29 -5.28 -1.35
CA LYS A 71 2.27 -4.48 -2.09
C LYS A 71 1.61 -3.25 -2.71
N ALA A 72 2.34 -2.15 -2.79
CA ALA A 72 1.90 -0.94 -3.49
C ALA A 72 3.07 -0.36 -4.29
N GLN A 73 2.85 -0.07 -5.57
CA GLN A 73 3.82 0.59 -6.42
C GLN A 73 3.59 2.11 -6.42
N VAL A 74 4.65 2.84 -6.11
CA VAL A 74 4.67 4.31 -6.07
C VAL A 74 5.56 4.79 -7.22
N GLU A 75 4.94 5.22 -8.31
CA GLU A 75 5.65 5.79 -9.46
C GLU A 75 5.95 7.28 -9.30
N GLN A 76 5.04 8.02 -8.65
CA GLN A 76 5.15 9.45 -8.42
C GLN A 76 4.60 9.84 -7.04
N TYR A 77 5.32 10.72 -6.36
CA TYR A 77 4.89 11.31 -5.09
C TYR A 77 5.03 12.84 -5.15
N PRO A 78 4.01 13.62 -4.76
CA PRO A 78 2.68 13.19 -4.28
C PRO A 78 1.82 12.56 -5.39
N GLY A 79 0.97 11.57 -5.03
CA GLY A 79 0.11 10.84 -5.96
C GLY A 79 -1.00 10.06 -5.26
N SER A 80 -1.88 9.39 -6.01
CA SER A 80 -3.05 8.68 -5.48
C SER A 80 -2.72 7.36 -4.75
N VAL A 81 -1.46 6.89 -4.81
CA VAL A 81 -1.04 5.65 -4.16
C VAL A 81 -0.78 5.87 -2.68
N VAL A 82 -0.22 7.04 -2.32
CA VAL A 82 0.10 7.39 -0.94
C VAL A 82 -0.48 8.76 -0.63
N GLU A 83 -1.55 8.77 0.16
CA GLU A 83 -2.21 10.00 0.61
C GLU A 83 -1.95 10.20 2.11
N ALA A 84 -1.43 11.37 2.48
CA ALA A 84 -1.26 11.72 3.88
C ALA A 84 -2.62 12.08 4.53
N VAL A 85 -2.79 11.69 5.79
CA VAL A 85 -3.99 12.01 6.55
C VAL A 85 -3.97 13.49 6.98
N THR A 86 -5.14 14.15 6.93
CA THR A 86 -5.23 15.60 7.14
C THR A 86 -5.11 16.04 8.60
N ASP A 87 -5.53 15.21 9.56
CA ASP A 87 -5.50 15.53 11.00
C ASP A 87 -4.25 14.99 11.71
N SER A 88 -3.42 14.18 11.05
CA SER A 88 -2.28 13.54 11.69
C SER A 88 -1.17 13.18 10.70
N SER A 89 0.06 13.55 11.03
CA SER A 89 1.25 13.23 10.23
C SER A 89 1.79 11.82 10.44
N ARG A 90 1.17 11.02 11.32
CA ARG A 90 1.58 9.63 11.60
C ARG A 90 0.81 8.60 10.77
N TYR A 91 -0.30 8.99 10.16
CA TYR A 91 -1.16 8.09 9.42
C TYR A 91 -1.11 8.41 7.92
N PHE A 92 -1.05 7.35 7.13
CA PHE A 92 -1.00 7.39 5.68
C PHE A 92 -2.01 6.41 5.13
N VAL A 93 -2.68 6.79 4.05
CA VAL A 93 -3.48 5.89 3.25
C VAL A 93 -2.62 5.39 2.11
N ILE A 94 -2.53 4.07 2.00
CA ILE A 94 -1.82 3.41 0.92
C ILE A 94 -2.83 2.62 0.10
N ARG A 95 -2.84 2.86 -1.21
CA ARG A 95 -3.59 2.04 -2.15
C ARG A 95 -2.75 0.82 -2.50
N ILE A 96 -3.21 -0.34 -2.03
CA ILE A 96 -2.60 -1.62 -2.35
C ILE A 96 -3.03 -2.05 -3.76
N GLU A 97 -2.09 -2.58 -4.53
CA GLU A 97 -2.39 -3.26 -5.78
C GLU A 97 -2.57 -4.74 -5.50
N ASP A 98 -3.76 -5.23 -5.81
CA ASP A 98 -4.05 -6.65 -5.76
C ASP A 98 -3.44 -7.29 -7.02
N ASP A 99 -2.54 -8.27 -6.84
CA ASP A 99 -2.00 -9.05 -7.97
C ASP A 99 -3.06 -9.95 -8.60
N ASN A 100 -4.18 -10.15 -7.89
CA ASN A 100 -5.36 -10.82 -8.39
C ASN A 100 -6.21 -9.80 -9.17
N GLY A 101 -5.72 -9.48 -10.37
CA GLY A 101 -6.57 -9.01 -11.45
C GLY A 101 -7.60 -10.08 -11.76
N THR A 102 -8.75 -10.05 -11.09
CA THR A 102 -9.92 -10.75 -11.60
C THR A 102 -10.40 -9.98 -12.83
N ASP A 103 -9.78 -10.27 -13.97
CA ASP A 103 -10.51 -10.38 -15.22
C ASP A 103 -11.56 -11.49 -15.00
N HIS A 104 -12.65 -11.15 -14.31
CA HIS A 104 -13.91 -11.83 -14.56
C HIS A 104 -14.31 -11.41 -15.96
N GLN A 105 -13.73 -12.10 -16.93
CA GLN A 105 -14.15 -12.10 -18.31
C GLN A 105 -15.64 -12.42 -18.30
N ASP A 106 -16.44 -11.41 -18.60
CA ASP A 106 -17.86 -11.50 -18.87
C ASP A 106 -18.02 -12.34 -20.15
N GLN A 107 -17.98 -13.66 -19.99
CA GLN A 107 -18.39 -14.63 -20.99
C GLN A 107 -19.92 -14.77 -20.87
N HIS A 108 -20.65 -13.70 -21.23
CA HIS A 108 -22.07 -13.80 -21.51
C HIS A 108 -22.22 -14.53 -22.85
N TRP A 109 -22.85 -15.69 -22.75
CA TRP A 109 -23.13 -16.63 -23.83
C TRP A 109 -23.86 -15.97 -25.01
N GLY A 110 -23.46 -16.37 -26.22
CA GLY A 110 -24.20 -16.04 -27.43
C GLY A 110 -25.55 -16.76 -27.49
N GLU A 111 -26.45 -16.13 -28.25
CA GLU A 111 -27.53 -16.76 -29.01
C GLU A 111 -27.40 -16.34 -30.48
#